data_AF-A0A9P5WAV6-F1
#
_entry.id   AF-A0A9P5WAV6-F1
#
_cell.length_a   1.000
_cell.length_b   1.000
_cell.length_c   1.000
_cell.angle_alpha   90.00
_cell.angle_beta   90.00
_cell.angle_gamma   90.00
#
_symmetry.space_group_name_H-M   'P 1'
#
loop_
_entity.id
_entity.type
_entity.pdbx_description
1 polymer ?
#
loop_
_entity_poly.entity_id
_entity_poly.type
_entity_poly.pdbx_seq_one_letter_code
_entity_poly.pdbx_strand_id
1 'polypeptide(L)'
;MTTKDGHVKWVCRDHYRAGYQGAHTRKLHEVVKLAGGDFDEQRGRVKIDLKSSFAAAELYDAISKAKGVLDLDVSLSWNFVRADSVELKAMISVSNIKSVTVRLPLAGYFTVVDTLVKTPFKNIMTITKELSRTFSSE
;
A
#
# COMPACT_ATOMS: atom_id res chain seq x y z
N MET A 1 -4.98 -25.34 -10.64
CA MET A 1 -6.45 -25.18 -10.63
C MET A 1 -7.02 -26.54 -10.98
N THR A 2 -7.56 -27.25 -9.99
CA THR A 2 -8.16 -28.57 -10.13
C THR A 2 -9.67 -28.41 -10.04
N THR A 3 -10.43 -29.03 -10.94
CA THR A 3 -11.89 -29.09 -10.81
C THR A 3 -12.27 -29.99 -9.63
N LYS A 4 -13.53 -29.93 -9.17
CA LYS A 4 -14.04 -30.77 -8.07
C LYS A 4 -13.86 -32.27 -8.34
N ASP A 5 -13.71 -32.64 -9.62
CA ASP A 5 -13.46 -34.01 -10.08
C ASP A 5 -11.97 -34.36 -10.22
N GLY A 6 -11.05 -33.49 -9.77
CA GLY A 6 -9.61 -33.75 -9.79
C GLY A 6 -8.92 -33.50 -11.14
N HIS A 7 -9.61 -33.00 -12.15
CA HIS A 7 -8.99 -32.73 -13.46
C HIS A 7 -8.13 -31.46 -13.42
N VAL A 8 -6.90 -31.58 -13.93
CA VAL A 8 -5.97 -30.47 -14.09
C VAL A 8 -6.29 -29.74 -15.39
N LYS A 9 -6.77 -28.50 -15.29
CA LYS A 9 -7.00 -27.65 -16.45
C LYS A 9 -5.69 -27.00 -16.88
N TRP A 10 -5.18 -27.34 -18.07
CA TRP A 10 -4.07 -26.63 -18.69
C TRP A 10 -4.56 -25.26 -19.17
N VAL A 11 -4.01 -24.20 -18.60
CA VAL A 11 -4.22 -22.82 -19.02
C VAL A 11 -2.92 -22.29 -19.58
N CYS A 12 -2.99 -21.54 -20.68
CA CYS A 12 -1.82 -20.86 -21.21
C CYS A 12 -1.23 -19.92 -20.14
N ARG A 13 0.07 -19.66 -20.24
CA ARG A 13 0.81 -18.81 -19.29
C ARG A 13 0.12 -17.47 -19.05
N ASP A 14 -0.46 -16.88 -20.10
CA ASP A 14 -1.08 -15.56 -20.02
C ASP A 14 -2.42 -15.60 -19.30
N HIS A 15 -3.24 -16.64 -19.49
CA HIS A 15 -4.45 -16.84 -18.69
C HIS A 15 -4.15 -17.20 -17.24
N TYR A 16 -3.11 -17.99 -16.98
CA TYR A 16 -2.67 -18.25 -15.62
C TYR A 16 -2.24 -16.95 -14.92
N ARG A 17 -1.46 -16.10 -15.62
CA ARG A 17 -1.04 -14.79 -15.10
C ARG A 17 -2.23 -13.85 -14.88
N ALA A 18 -3.18 -13.78 -15.80
CA ALA A 18 -4.36 -12.95 -15.68
C ALA A 18 -5.22 -13.35 -14.47
N GLY A 19 -5.46 -14.66 -14.28
CA GLY A 19 -6.18 -15.17 -13.11
C GLY A 19 -5.43 -14.93 -11.79
N TYR A 20 -4.11 -15.14 -11.79
CA TYR A 20 -3.26 -14.89 -10.62
C TYR A 20 -3.23 -13.41 -10.23
N GLN A 21 -3.11 -12.51 -11.20
CA GLN A 21 -3.17 -11.07 -10.97
C GLN A 21 -4.56 -10.64 -10.49
N GLY A 22 -5.63 -11.15 -11.12
CA GLY A 22 -7.00 -10.85 -10.69
C GLY A 22 -7.29 -11.28 -9.25
N ALA A 23 -6.76 -12.42 -8.80
CA ALA A 23 -6.90 -12.87 -7.42
C ALA A 23 -6.19 -11.93 -6.42
N HIS A 24 -4.98 -11.48 -6.73
CA HIS A 24 -4.23 -10.55 -5.87
C HIS A 24 -4.83 -9.15 -5.87
N THR A 25 -5.30 -8.65 -7.02
CA THR A 25 -6.01 -7.37 -7.11
C THR A 25 -7.30 -7.41 -6.29
N ARG A 26 -8.04 -8.53 -6.33
CA ARG A 26 -9.24 -8.71 -5.50
C ARG A 26 -8.90 -8.73 -4.02
N LYS A 27 -7.85 -9.44 -3.60
CA LYS A 27 -7.40 -9.45 -2.21
C LYS A 27 -6.99 -8.04 -1.74
N LEU A 28 -6.29 -7.29 -2.58
CA LEU A 28 -5.96 -5.89 -2.30
C LEU A 28 -7.23 -5.06 -2.08
N HIS A 29 -8.23 -5.18 -2.97
CA HIS A 29 -9.50 -4.47 -2.85
C HIS A 29 -10.23 -4.83 -1.54
N GLU A 30 -10.21 -6.10 -1.13
CA GLU A 30 -10.79 -6.53 0.15
C GLU A 30 -10.06 -5.91 1.35
N VAL A 31 -8.73 -5.94 1.37
CA VAL A 31 -7.92 -5.33 2.45
C VAL A 31 -8.15 -3.82 2.53
N VAL A 32 -8.14 -3.12 1.38
CA VAL A 32 -8.35 -1.66 1.33
C VAL A 32 -9.76 -1.31 1.84
N LYS A 33 -10.78 -2.06 1.42
CA LYS A 33 -12.16 -1.83 1.84
C LYS A 33 -12.37 -2.11 3.33
N LEU A 34 -11.76 -3.17 3.88
CA LEU A 34 -11.83 -3.50 5.31
C LEU A 34 -11.20 -2.42 6.19
N ALA A 35 -10.13 -1.80 5.70
CA ALA A 35 -9.48 -0.67 6.36
C ALA A 35 -10.18 0.68 6.08
N GLY A 36 -11.31 0.68 5.36
CA GLY A 36 -12.09 1.89 5.06
C GLY A 36 -11.47 2.81 4.01
N GLY A 37 -10.51 2.31 3.23
CA GLY A 37 -9.91 3.03 2.11
C GLY A 37 -10.66 2.85 0.79
N ASP A 38 -10.12 3.48 -0.24
CA ASP A 38 -10.60 3.45 -1.61
C ASP A 38 -9.50 2.94 -2.57
N PHE A 39 -9.88 2.11 -3.53
CA PHE A 39 -8.98 1.61 -4.57
C PHE A 39 -9.58 1.85 -5.95
N ASP A 40 -9.02 2.83 -6.66
CA ASP A 40 -9.33 3.09 -8.07
C ASP A 40 -8.48 2.17 -8.95
N GLU A 41 -9.06 1.03 -9.35
CA GLU A 41 -8.40 0.03 -10.19
C GLU A 41 -8.05 0.58 -11.59
N GLN A 42 -8.83 1.52 -12.13
CA GLN A 42 -8.59 2.12 -13.44
C GLN A 42 -7.33 3.00 -13.43
N ARG A 43 -7.09 3.72 -12.34
CA ARG A 43 -5.90 4.56 -12.15
C ARG A 43 -4.76 3.85 -11.42
N GLY A 44 -5.03 2.67 -10.85
CA GLY A 44 -4.09 1.98 -9.98
C GLY A 44 -3.79 2.77 -8.70
N ARG A 45 -4.77 3.52 -8.18
CA ARG A 45 -4.57 4.44 -7.05
C ARG A 45 -5.23 3.89 -5.79
N VAL A 46 -4.46 3.75 -4.72
CA VAL A 46 -4.95 3.40 -3.39
C VAL A 46 -4.96 4.64 -2.51
N LYS A 47 -6.08 4.94 -1.87
CA LYS A 47 -6.20 5.98 -0.84
C LYS A 47 -6.71 5.39 0.46
N ILE A 48 -5.95 5.47 1.55
CA ILE A 48 -6.30 4.77 2.78
C ILE A 48 -5.74 5.45 4.03
N ASP A 49 -6.51 5.42 5.12
CA ASP A 49 -6.11 5.94 6.42
C ASP A 49 -5.96 4.78 7.40
N LEU A 50 -4.72 4.48 7.76
CA LEU A 50 -4.34 3.37 8.61
C LEU A 50 -4.06 3.84 10.03
N LYS A 51 -4.66 3.15 11.01
CA LYS A 51 -4.56 3.49 12.44
C LYS A 51 -3.52 2.68 13.21
N SER A 52 -2.97 1.62 12.61
CA SER A 52 -1.98 0.74 13.26
C SER A 52 -0.96 0.20 12.25
N SER A 53 0.24 -0.11 12.75
CA SER A 53 1.29 -0.78 11.97
C SER A 53 0.87 -2.17 11.49
N PHE A 54 0.06 -2.89 12.29
CA PHE A 54 -0.46 -4.20 11.91
C PHE A 54 -1.30 -4.13 10.63
N ALA A 55 -2.25 -3.18 10.54
CA ALA A 55 -3.06 -2.99 9.33
C ALA A 55 -2.20 -2.56 8.13
N ALA A 56 -1.11 -1.82 8.39
CA ALA A 56 -0.15 -1.43 7.37
C ALA A 56 0.60 -2.63 6.79
N ALA A 57 1.05 -3.56 7.64
CA ALA A 57 1.75 -4.76 7.20
C ALA A 57 0.88 -5.61 6.27
N GLU A 58 -0.41 -5.78 6.59
CA GLU A 58 -1.36 -6.49 5.72
C GLU A 58 -1.54 -5.79 4.37
N LEU A 59 -1.65 -4.46 4.39
CA LEU A 59 -1.72 -3.66 3.16
C LEU A 59 -0.44 -3.78 2.33
N TYR A 60 0.72 -3.69 2.96
CA TYR A 60 2.02 -3.76 2.28
C TYR A 60 2.23 -5.13 1.62
N ASP A 61 1.85 -6.23 2.30
CA ASP A 61 1.88 -7.57 1.72
C ASP A 61 0.96 -7.65 0.49
N ALA A 62 -0.27 -7.13 0.58
CA ALA A 62 -1.21 -7.11 -0.53
C ALA A 62 -0.69 -6.31 -1.73
N ILE A 63 -0.14 -5.12 -1.51
CA ILE A 63 0.43 -4.27 -2.56
C ILE A 63 1.66 -4.91 -3.21
N SER A 64 2.53 -5.56 -2.42
CA SER A 64 3.72 -6.23 -2.97
C SER A 64 3.37 -7.34 -3.98
N LYS A 65 2.19 -7.96 -3.83
CA LYS A 65 1.67 -9.02 -4.70
C LYS A 65 0.80 -8.47 -5.83
N ALA A 66 0.10 -7.37 -5.60
CA ALA A 66 -0.74 -6.71 -6.58
C ALA A 66 0.08 -5.81 -7.52
N LYS A 67 0.29 -6.23 -8.76
CA LYS A 67 1.06 -5.46 -9.75
C LYS A 67 0.34 -4.22 -10.32
N GLY A 68 -0.91 -4.00 -9.91
CA GLY A 68 -1.78 -2.94 -10.43
C GLY A 68 -1.69 -1.60 -9.70
N VAL A 69 -0.93 -1.49 -8.60
CA VAL A 69 -0.83 -0.24 -7.84
C VAL A 69 0.29 0.64 -8.41
N LEU A 70 -0.10 1.84 -8.84
CA LEU A 70 0.77 2.87 -9.41
C LEU A 70 0.90 4.08 -8.48
N ASP A 71 -0.17 4.44 -7.78
CA ASP A 71 -0.21 5.57 -6.87
C ASP A 71 -0.67 5.08 -5.48
N LEU A 72 0.09 5.41 -4.45
CA LEU A 72 -0.29 5.14 -3.06
C LEU A 72 -0.43 6.45 -2.30
N ASP A 73 -1.61 6.73 -1.76
CA ASP A 73 -1.90 7.83 -0.87
C ASP A 73 -2.32 7.29 0.49
N VAL A 74 -1.44 7.35 1.48
CA VAL A 74 -1.66 6.72 2.78
C VAL A 74 -1.50 7.71 3.92
N SER A 75 -2.45 7.70 4.87
CA SER A 75 -2.27 8.32 6.18
C SER A 75 -1.94 7.27 7.24
N LEU A 76 -0.89 7.51 8.02
CA LEU A 76 -0.41 6.59 9.06
C LEU A 76 -0.53 7.30 10.40
N SER A 77 -1.59 7.02 11.18
CA SER A 77 -1.91 7.79 12.39
C SER A 77 -1.33 7.21 13.69
N TRP A 78 -0.37 6.29 13.62
CA TRP A 78 0.31 5.73 14.80
C TRP A 78 1.69 6.36 15.01
N ASN A 79 2.38 5.94 16.07
CA ASN A 79 3.76 6.33 16.31
C ASN A 79 4.68 5.65 15.26
N PHE A 80 4.83 6.30 14.11
CA PHE A 80 5.61 5.81 12.99
C PHE A 80 7.11 5.79 13.34
N VAL A 81 7.69 4.60 13.43
CA VAL A 81 9.09 4.39 13.83
C VAL A 81 9.97 4.00 12.63
N ARG A 82 11.28 3.95 12.86
CA ARG A 82 12.25 3.58 11.82
C ARG A 82 11.96 2.22 11.19
N ALA A 83 11.49 1.22 11.96
CA ALA A 83 11.12 -0.09 11.43
C ALA A 83 10.02 0.00 10.37
N ASP A 84 8.96 0.78 10.63
CA ASP A 84 7.85 0.99 9.69
C ASP A 84 8.34 1.62 8.37
N SER A 85 9.33 2.52 8.45
CA SER A 85 9.92 3.13 7.24
C SER A 85 10.70 2.15 6.37
N VAL A 86 11.36 1.16 7.01
CA VAL A 86 12.09 0.10 6.30
C VAL A 86 11.11 -0.82 5.60
N GLU A 87 10.00 -1.18 6.25
CA GLU A 87 8.95 -2.02 5.66
C GLU A 87 8.26 -1.31 4.49
N LEU A 88 7.89 -0.04 4.66
CA LEU A 88 7.31 0.78 3.59
C LEU A 88 8.26 0.83 2.39
N LYS A 89 9.55 1.05 2.62
CA LYS A 89 10.58 1.08 1.57
C LYS A 89 10.72 -0.28 0.88
N ALA A 90 10.75 -1.37 1.64
CA ALA A 90 10.84 -2.72 1.10
C ALA A 90 9.66 -3.00 0.15
N MET A 91 8.44 -2.64 0.56
CA MET A 91 7.24 -2.77 -0.27
C MET A 91 7.33 -1.90 -1.55
N ILE A 92 7.76 -0.65 -1.45
CA ILE A 92 7.93 0.23 -2.63
C ILE A 92 8.96 -0.35 -3.60
N SER A 93 10.03 -0.98 -3.10
CA SER A 93 11.10 -1.52 -3.93
C SER A 93 10.70 -2.73 -4.78
N VAL A 94 9.71 -3.51 -4.33
CA VAL A 94 9.21 -4.71 -5.03
C VAL A 94 7.94 -4.45 -5.85
N SER A 95 7.31 -3.30 -5.65
CA SER A 95 6.07 -2.90 -6.32
C SER A 95 6.33 -2.00 -7.53
N ASN A 96 5.30 -1.77 -8.34
CA ASN A 96 5.35 -0.90 -9.53
C ASN A 96 4.89 0.54 -9.24
N ILE A 97 4.91 0.95 -7.97
CA ILE A 97 4.38 2.26 -7.56
C ILE A 97 5.26 3.37 -8.11
N LYS A 98 4.68 4.35 -8.79
CA LYS A 98 5.38 5.52 -9.34
C LYS A 98 5.34 6.72 -8.40
N SER A 99 4.24 6.85 -7.65
CA SER A 99 4.00 7.96 -6.73
C SER A 99 3.55 7.46 -5.37
N VAL A 100 4.20 7.92 -4.31
CA VAL A 100 3.80 7.63 -2.92
C VAL A 100 3.60 8.94 -2.18
N THR A 101 2.41 9.13 -1.62
CA THR A 101 2.09 10.19 -0.68
C THR A 101 1.89 9.58 0.70
N VAL A 102 2.70 10.01 1.67
CA VAL A 102 2.59 9.56 3.06
C VAL A 102 2.21 10.75 3.94
N ARG A 103 1.09 10.63 4.66
CA ARG A 103 0.69 11.56 5.72
C ARG A 103 1.07 10.97 7.08
N LEU A 104 1.84 11.74 7.85
CA LEU A 104 2.32 11.35 9.18
C LEU A 104 1.89 12.38 10.24
N PRO A 105 1.60 11.94 11.47
CA PRO A 105 1.42 12.83 12.61
C PRO A 105 2.76 13.50 12.97
N LEU A 106 2.67 14.71 13.51
CA LEU A 106 3.77 15.57 13.93
C LEU A 106 4.91 14.86 14.69
N ALA A 107 4.57 13.93 15.59
CA ALA A 107 5.53 13.22 16.44
C ALA A 107 6.44 12.25 15.65
N GLY A 108 5.96 11.69 14.53
CA GLY A 108 6.70 10.76 13.68
C GLY A 108 7.33 11.41 12.43
N TYR A 109 7.17 12.72 12.25
CA TYR A 109 7.65 13.40 11.04
C TYR A 109 9.17 13.61 11.05
N PHE A 110 9.73 14.12 12.15
CA PHE A 110 11.14 14.55 12.19
C PHE A 110 12.16 13.41 12.15
N THR A 111 11.84 12.27 12.76
CA THR A 111 12.78 11.14 12.87
C THR A 111 12.94 10.35 11.57
N VAL A 112 11.97 10.44 10.66
CA VAL A 112 11.83 9.45 9.58
C VAL A 112 11.90 10.07 8.19
N VAL A 113 11.60 11.36 8.06
CA VAL A 113 11.82 12.13 6.81
C VAL A 113 13.29 12.06 6.39
N ASP A 114 14.23 12.13 7.33
CA ASP A 114 15.67 12.04 7.03
C ASP A 114 16.04 10.67 6.41
N THR A 115 15.46 9.59 6.92
CA THR A 115 15.73 8.22 6.43
C THR A 115 15.09 7.95 5.07
N LEU A 116 13.90 8.50 4.83
CA LEU A 116 13.18 8.32 3.58
C LEU A 116 13.77 9.22 2.48
N VAL A 117 13.98 10.52 2.74
CA VAL A 117 14.46 11.48 1.74
C VAL A 117 15.90 11.23 1.29
N LYS A 118 16.79 10.71 2.16
CA LYS A 118 18.20 10.46 1.81
C LYS A 118 18.43 9.25 0.91
N THR A 119 17.42 8.41 0.70
CA THR A 119 17.59 7.24 -0.16
C THR A 119 17.17 7.51 -1.60
N PRO A 120 18.00 7.13 -2.59
CA PRO A 120 17.67 7.34 -3.99
C PRO A 120 16.48 6.44 -4.36
N PHE A 121 15.29 7.03 -4.46
CA PHE A 121 14.13 6.37 -5.01
C PHE A 121 14.13 6.52 -6.53
N LYS A 122 13.76 5.45 -7.25
CA LYS A 122 13.37 5.56 -8.67
C LYS A 122 12.05 6.31 -8.86
N ASN A 123 11.28 6.49 -7.78
CA ASN A 123 9.88 6.87 -7.78
C ASN A 123 9.69 8.16 -6.99
N ILE A 124 8.64 8.92 -7.31
CA ILE A 124 8.37 10.21 -6.66
C ILE A 124 7.74 9.93 -5.30
N MET A 125 8.38 10.37 -4.23
CA MET A 125 7.88 10.22 -2.87
C MET A 125 7.62 11.61 -2.27
N THR A 126 6.37 11.86 -1.90
CA THR A 126 5.91 13.08 -1.25
C THR A 126 5.53 12.75 0.20
N ILE A 127 6.24 13.35 1.16
CA ILE A 127 5.90 13.22 2.58
C ILE A 127 5.20 14.49 3.01
N THR A 128 3.93 14.36 3.39
CA THR A 128 3.11 15.48 3.83
C THR A 128 2.93 15.41 5.33
N LYS A 129 3.18 16.53 6.00
CA LYS A 129 2.89 16.68 7.43
C LYS A 129 1.38 16.85 7.62
N GLU A 130 0.76 16.01 8.44
CA GLU A 130 -0.61 16.23 8.86
C GLU A 130 -0.61 17.21 10.04
N LEU A 131 -0.95 18.47 9.77
CA LEU A 131 -1.23 19.46 10.81
C LEU A 131 -2.59 19.08 11.40
N SER A 132 -2.59 18.56 12.62
CA SER A 132 -3.82 18.33 13.38
C SER A 132 -4.64 19.62 13.39
N ARG A 133 -5.71 19.67 12.58
CA ARG A 133 -6.83 20.58 12.83
C ARG A 133 -7.49 20.07 14.10
N THR A 134 -7.05 20.58 15.24
CA THR A 134 -7.92 20.65 16.41
C THR A 134 -9.07 21.58 16.03
N PHE A 135 -10.12 21.04 15.44
CA PHE A 135 -11.40 21.74 15.40
C PHE A 135 -11.92 21.67 16.83
N SER A 136 -11.59 22.71 17.59
CA SER A 136 -12.13 22.96 18.91
C SER A 136 -13.63 23.07 18.76
N SER A 137 -14.34 22.29 19.57
CA SER A 137 -15.77 22.29 19.77
C SER A 137 -16.30 23.67 20.19
N GLU A 138 -17.42 24.07 19.58
CA GLU A 138 -18.50 24.85 20.21
C GLU A 138 -19.83 24.17 19.87
#